data_AF-A0A2V4ALJ9-F1
#
_entry.id   AF-A0A2V4ALJ9-F1
#
_cell.length_a   1.000
_cell.length_b   1.000
_cell.length_c   1.000
_cell.angle_alpha   90.00
_cell.angle_beta   90.00
_cell.angle_gamma   90.00
#
_symmetry.space_group_name_H-M   'P 1'
#
loop_
_entity.id
_entity.type
_entity.pdbx_description
1 polymer ?
#
loop_
_entity_poly.entity_id
_entity_poly.type
_entity_poly.pdbx_seq_one_letter_code
_entity_poly.pdbx_strand_id
1 'polypeptide(L)' 'MMDVSDRHPSTAGIARFFAYEHLSREDMRAISRQCHDLAESMIRALPDGPELTAGLRKLLEAKDCLVRAAL' A
#
# COMPACT_ATOMS: atom_id res chain seq x y z
N MET A 1 -4.42 10.33 0.93
CA MET A 1 -4.30 9.70 -0.40
C MET A 1 -2.87 9.94 -0.87
N MET A 2 -2.15 8.88 -1.25
CA MET A 2 -0.75 9.00 -1.68
C MET A 2 -0.66 9.83 -2.96
N ASP A 3 0.30 10.75 -3.03
CA ASP A 3 0.59 11.48 -4.26
C ASP A 3 1.39 10.60 -5.22
N VAL A 4 0.79 10.32 -6.39
CA VAL A 4 1.35 9.47 -7.44
C VAL A 4 1.29 10.14 -8.81
N SER A 5 1.14 11.46 -8.84
CA SER A 5 0.89 12.24 -10.06
C SER A 5 2.02 12.11 -11.09
N ASP A 6 3.26 12.00 -10.62
CA ASP A 6 4.47 11.87 -11.45
C ASP A 6 5.00 10.43 -11.55
N ARG A 7 4.18 9.43 -11.19
CA ARG A 7 4.60 8.02 -11.15
C ARG A 7 4.15 7.26 -12.38
N HIS A 8 4.92 6.22 -12.71
CA HIS A 8 4.56 5.26 -13.74
C HIS A 8 3.18 4.64 -13.45
N PRO A 9 2.32 4.40 -14.46
CA PRO A 9 0.97 3.88 -14.26
C PRO A 9 0.89 2.58 -13.46
N SER A 10 1.90 1.71 -13.55
CA SER A 10 1.96 0.48 -12.74
C SER A 10 2.12 0.76 -11.24
N THR A 11 2.91 1.78 -10.86
CA THR A 11 3.09 2.21 -9.47
C THR A 11 1.83 2.92 -8.98
N ALA A 12 1.30 3.87 -9.77
CA ALA A 12 0.06 4.58 -9.42
C ALA A 12 -1.14 3.62 -9.28
N GLY A 13 -1.24 2.66 -10.20
CA GLY A 13 -2.32 1.67 -10.23
C GLY A 13 -2.35 0.75 -9.01
N ILE A 14 -1.20 0.45 -8.40
CA ILE A 14 -1.15 -0.34 -7.18
C ILE A 14 -1.32 0.49 -5.90
N ALA A 15 -0.80 1.73 -5.87
CA ALA A 15 -0.83 2.60 -4.69
C ALA A 15 -2.24 2.78 -4.11
N ARG A 16 -3.27 2.87 -4.98
CA ARG A 16 -4.68 3.01 -4.56
C ARG A 16 -5.18 1.88 -3.64
N PHE A 17 -4.61 0.68 -3.74
CA PHE A 17 -5.02 -0.46 -2.92
C PHE A 17 -4.50 -0.38 -1.49
N PHE A 18 -3.63 0.58 -1.18
CA PHE A 18 -3.17 0.84 0.19
C PHE A 18 -4.08 1.80 0.97
N ALA A 19 -5.18 2.30 0.38
CA ALA A 19 -6.22 2.98 1.17
C ALA A 19 -6.73 2.04 2.27
N TYR A 20 -7.04 2.59 3.44
CA TYR A 20 -7.44 1.80 4.62
C TYR A 20 -8.67 2.37 5.33
N GLU A 21 -9.05 3.60 5.02
CA GLU A 21 -10.14 4.34 5.63
C GLU A 21 -11.52 3.69 5.39
N HIS A 22 -11.62 2.83 4.39
CA HIS A 22 -12.83 2.06 4.07
C HIS A 22 -13.11 0.92 5.04
N LEU A 23 -12.13 0.49 5.84
CA LEU A 23 -12.32 -0.56 6.85
C LEU A 23 -13.14 0.02 8.01
N SER A 24 -14.16 -0.71 8.47
CA SER A 24 -15.09 -0.24 9.51
C SER A 24 -14.52 -0.34 10.92
N ARG A 25 -13.76 -1.40 11.21
CA ARG A 25 -13.14 -1.65 12.52
C ARG A 25 -11.79 -0.95 12.68
N GLU A 26 -11.57 -0.38 13.86
CA GLU A 26 -10.37 0.42 14.14
C GLU A 26 -9.08 -0.41 14.22
N ASP A 27 -9.15 -1.63 14.76
CA ASP A 27 -8.03 -2.55 14.81
C ASP A 27 -7.52 -2.94 13.41
N MET A 28 -8.43 -3.25 12.49
CA MET A 28 -8.12 -3.53 11.09
C MET A 28 -7.53 -2.31 10.38
N ARG A 29 -8.08 -1.10 10.64
CA ARG A 29 -7.52 0.16 10.13
C ARG A 29 -6.09 0.37 10.61
N ALA A 30 -5.82 0.17 11.90
CA ALA A 30 -4.50 0.35 12.50
C ALA A 30 -3.45 -0.62 11.92
N ILE A 31 -3.83 -1.86 11.64
CA ILE A 31 -2.97 -2.84 10.96
C ILE A 31 -2.70 -2.42 9.51
N SER A 32 -3.76 -2.12 8.76
CA SER A 32 -3.66 -1.72 7.34
C SER A 32 -2.85 -0.44 7.14
N ARG A 33 -2.96 0.52 8.07
CA ARG A 33 -2.21 1.79 8.06
C ARG A 33 -0.69 1.59 8.06
N GLN A 34 -0.17 0.55 8.72
CA GLN A 34 1.28 0.29 8.70
C GLN A 34 1.78 -0.06 7.29
N CYS A 35 1.00 -0.82 6.53
CA CYS A 35 1.32 -1.12 5.13
C CYS A 35 1.15 0.11 4.23
N HIS A 36 0.16 0.96 4.52
CA HIS A 36 -0.01 2.25 3.84
C HIS A 36 1.22 3.14 4.00
N ASP A 37 1.64 3.40 5.24
CA ASP A 37 2.76 4.29 5.55
C ASP A 37 4.07 3.76 4.91
N LEU A 38 4.29 2.44 4.91
CA LEU A 38 5.44 1.83 4.25
C LEU A 38 5.37 1.98 2.72
N ALA A 39 4.22 1.70 2.10
CA ALA A 39 4.05 1.85 0.66
C ALA A 39 4.28 3.30 0.21
N GLU A 40 3.74 4.29 0.94
CA GLU A 40 3.98 5.71 0.67
C GLU A 40 5.47 6.05 0.76
N SER A 41 6.14 5.57 1.81
CA SER A 41 7.57 5.79 2.02
C SER A 41 8.42 5.20 0.88
N MET A 42 8.08 3.99 0.41
CA MET A 42 8.81 3.35 -0.70
C MET A 42 8.57 4.05 -2.04
N ILE A 43 7.33 4.46 -2.33
CA ILE A 43 7.01 5.23 -3.55
C ILE A 43 7.77 6.55 -3.57
N ARG A 44 7.88 7.23 -2.43
CA ARG A 44 8.61 8.49 -2.30
C ARG A 44 10.12 8.32 -2.44
N ALA A 45 10.68 7.28 -1.83
CA ALA A 45 12.12 7.11 -1.72
C ALA A 45 12.78 6.49 -2.96
N LEU A 46 12.02 5.76 -3.79
CA LEU A 46 12.57 4.93 -4.87
C LEU A 46 12.09 5.39 -6.26
N PRO A 47 12.94 5.27 -7.30
CA PRO A 47 12.51 5.51 -8.67
C PRO A 47 11.52 4.42 -9.13
N ASP A 48 10.78 4.70 -10.20
CA ASP A 48 9.93 3.68 -10.81
C ASP A 48 10.76 2.58 -11.45
N GLY A 49 10.31 1.35 -11.27
CA GLY A 49 11.00 0.17 -11.76
C GLY A 49 10.25 -1.13 -11.42
N PRO A 50 10.66 -2.25 -12.04
CA PRO A 50 10.02 -3.55 -11.82
C PRO A 50 10.10 -3.99 -10.35
N GLU A 51 11.20 -3.68 -9.65
CA GLU A 51 11.41 -4.04 -8.25
C GLU A 51 10.51 -3.26 -7.31
N LEU A 52 10.31 -1.95 -7.52
CA LEU A 52 9.37 -1.15 -6.73
C LEU A 52 7.96 -1.73 -6.87
N THR A 53 7.52 -1.97 -8.10
CA THR A 53 6.19 -2.52 -8.37
C THR A 53 6.02 -3.93 -7.79
N ALA A 54 7.07 -4.76 -7.83
CA ALA A 54 7.08 -6.09 -7.22
C ALA A 54 7.05 -6.05 -5.69
N GLY A 55 7.76 -5.09 -5.08
CA GLY A 55 7.72 -4.85 -3.64
C GLY A 55 6.35 -4.41 -3.17
N LEU A 56 5.73 -3.45 -3.88
CA LEU A 56 4.37 -2.98 -3.59
C LEU A 56 3.33 -4.11 -3.71
N ARG A 57 3.46 -5.01 -4.69
CA ARG A 57 2.60 -6.21 -4.80
C ARG A 57 2.72 -7.13 -3.59
N LYS A 58 3.95 -7.46 -3.19
CA LYS A 58 4.19 -8.29 -2.00
C LYS A 58 3.66 -7.63 -0.72
N LEU A 59 3.83 -6.32 -0.59
CA LEU A 59 3.33 -5.58 0.56
C LEU A 59 1.79 -5.55 0.58
N LEU A 60 1.13 -5.46 -0.57
CA LEU A 60 -0.33 -5.54 -0.67
C LEU A 60 -0.83 -6.93 -0.23
N GLU A 61 -0.19 -8.00 -0.69
CA GLU A 61 -0.50 -9.37 -0.26
C GLU A 61 -0.32 -9.54 1.26
N ALA A 62 0.75 -8.97 1.83
CA ALA A 62 0.98 -8.96 3.28
C ALA A 62 -0.13 -8.20 4.01
N LYS A 63 -0.49 -7.00 3.56
CA LYS A 63 -1.59 -6.19 4.11
C LYS A 63 -2.88 -7.00 4.15
N ASP A 64 -3.26 -7.63 3.04
CA ASP A 64 -4.50 -8.40 2.94
C ASP A 64 -4.50 -9.63 3.87
N CYS A 65 -3.36 -10.31 4.04
CA CYS A 65 -3.23 -11.41 4.99
C CYS A 65 -3.32 -10.94 6.44
N LEU A 66 -2.66 -9.83 6.80
CA LEU A 66 -2.68 -9.28 8.16
C LEU A 66 -4.07 -8.77 8.55
N VAL A 67 -4.75 -8.05 7.64
CA VAL A 67 -6.13 -7.59 7.85
C VAL A 67 -7.08 -8.78 7.98
N ARG A 68 -6.90 -9.84 7.17
CA ARG A 68 -7.71 -11.07 7.26
C ARG A 68 -7.51 -11.80 8.58
N ALA A 69 -6.29 -11.79 9.13
CA ALA A 69 -6.01 -12.40 10.43
C ALA A 69 -6.70 -11.68 11.60
N ALA A 70 -7.16 -10.43 11.41
CA ALA A 70 -7.87 -9.65 12.41
C ALA A 70 -9.41 -9.68 12.25
N LEU A 71 -9.94 -10.41 11.25
CA LEU A 71 -11.39 -10.54 11.00
C LEU A 71 -12.13 -11.19 12.16
#